data_AF-A0A732IRF3-F1
#
_entry.id   AF-A0A732IRF3-F1
#
_cell.length_a   1.000
_cell.length_b   1.000
_cell.length_c   1.000
_cell.angle_alpha   90.00
_cell.angle_beta   90.00
_cell.angle_gamma   90.00
#
_symmetry.space_group_name_H-M   'P 1'
#
loop_
_entity.id
_entity.type
_entity.pdbx_description
1 polymer ?
#
loop_
_entity_poly.entity_id
_entity_poly.type
_entity_poly.pdbx_seq_one_letter_code
_entity_poly.pdbx_strand_id
1 'polypeptide(L)' 'RTDKPAFSFQGHPEASPGPHDAAPLFDHFIELIEQYRQSAK' A
#
# COMPACT_ATOMS: atom_id res chain seq x y z
N ARG A 1 -1.74 -18.75 2.47
CA ARG A 1 -2.43 -17.87 3.45
C ARG A 1 -2.65 -16.54 2.79
N THR A 2 -3.91 -16.12 2.63
CA THR A 2 -4.34 -14.84 2.03
C THR A 2 -5.18 -14.04 3.03
N ASP A 3 -5.15 -14.45 4.30
CA ASP A 3 -5.92 -13.92 5.43
C ASP A 3 -5.27 -12.69 6.06
N LYS A 4 -4.09 -12.29 5.59
CA LYS A 4 -3.37 -11.12 6.10
C LYS A 4 -3.48 -9.96 5.13
N PRO A 5 -3.63 -8.71 5.63
CA PRO A 5 -3.59 -7.51 4.80
C PRO A 5 -2.16 -7.26 4.32
N ALA A 6 -1.73 -8.02 3.31
CA ALA A 6 -0.39 -7.97 2.75
C ALA A 6 -0.47 -7.97 1.22
N PHE A 7 0.24 -7.03 0.61
CA PHE A 7 0.38 -6.94 -0.83
C PHE A 7 1.83 -6.58 -1.20
N SER A 8 2.19 -6.83 -2.46
CA SER A 8 3.48 -6.42 -3.02
C SER A 8 3.28 -5.95 -4.45
N PHE A 9 4.17 -5.06 -4.88
CA PHE A 9 4.20 -4.56 -6.25
C PHE A 9 5.63 -4.65 -6.78
N GLN A 10 5.79 -5.07 -8.03
CA GLN A 10 7.10 -5.36 -8.61
C GLN A 10 7.77 -4.14 -9.26
N GLY A 11 6.99 -3.10 -9.60
CA GLY A 11 7.50 -1.85 -10.17
C GLY A 11 7.83 -0.79 -9.13
N HIS A 12 8.17 0.41 -9.59
CA HIS A 12 8.45 1.58 -8.74
C HIS A 12 7.21 2.48 -8.64
N PRO A 13 6.37 2.35 -7.59
CA PRO A 13 5.20 3.21 -7.41
C PRO A 13 5.59 4.68 -7.14
N GLU A 14 6.83 4.93 -6.71
CA GLU A 14 7.40 6.26 -6.49
C GLU A 14 7.73 7.01 -7.77
N ALA A 15 7.79 6.30 -8.92
CA ALA A 15 8.04 6.83 -10.25
C ALA A 15 9.13 7.93 -10.31
N SER A 16 10.39 7.53 -10.49
CA SER A 16 11.51 8.48 -10.71
C SER A 16 12.65 7.86 -11.53
N PRO A 17 12.69 8.08 -12.86
CA PRO A 17 11.68 8.72 -13.72
C PRO A 17 10.53 7.76 -14.09
N GLY A 18 9.33 8.28 -14.34
CA GLY A 18 8.21 7.45 -14.83
C GLY A 18 6.82 8.05 -14.61
N PRO A 19 5.76 7.39 -15.11
CA PRO A 19 4.39 7.80 -14.85
C PRO A 19 3.96 7.45 -13.41
N HIS A 20 3.17 8.32 -12.79
CA HIS A 20 2.71 8.16 -11.40
C HIS A 20 1.46 7.28 -11.28
N ASP A 21 1.18 6.42 -12.26
CA ASP A 21 -0.03 5.58 -12.31
C ASP A 21 -0.12 4.59 -11.13
N ALA A 22 1.02 4.24 -10.54
CA ALA A 22 1.13 3.34 -9.40
C ALA A 22 1.21 4.06 -8.04
N ALA A 23 1.16 5.39 -7.99
CA ALA A 23 1.18 6.17 -6.75
C ALA A 23 0.05 5.82 -5.76
N PRO A 24 -1.18 5.47 -6.20
CA PRO A 24 -2.27 5.08 -5.28
C PRO A 24 -1.98 3.84 -4.43
N LEU A 25 -0.93 3.05 -4.75
CA LEU A 25 -0.49 1.93 -3.90
C LEU A 25 0.00 2.41 -2.53
N PHE A 26 0.50 3.64 -2.42
CA PHE A 26 0.87 4.23 -1.13
C PHE A 26 -0.37 4.55 -0.29
N ASP A 27 -1.43 5.08 -0.90
CA ASP A 27 -2.69 5.34 -0.21
C ASP A 27 -3.27 4.04 0.36
N HIS A 28 -3.27 2.97 -0.44
CA HIS A 28 -3.72 1.66 0.01
C HIS A 28 -2.89 1.11 1.19
N PHE A 29 -1.57 1.31 1.18
CA PHE A 29 -0.72 0.92 2.31
C PHE A 29 -1.06 1.70 3.58
N ILE A 30 -1.33 3.00 3.47
CA ILE A 30 -1.70 3.85 4.60
C ILE A 30 -3.05 3.42 5.18
N GLU A 31 -4.03 3.09 4.34
CA GLU A 31 -5.33 2.56 4.78
C GLU A 31 -5.17 1.31 5.66
N LEU A 32 -4.30 0.37 5.25
CA LEU A 32 -4.03 -0.84 6.04
C LEU A 32 -3.39 -0.51 7.40
N ILE A 33 -2.50 0.50 7.46
CA ILE A 33 -1.91 0.98 8.72
C ILE A 33 -3.00 1.59 9.61
N GLU A 34 -3.88 2.42 9.07
CA GLU A 34 -4.97 3.04 9.82
C GLU A 34 -5.95 2.00 10.38
N GLN A 35 -6.35 1.03 9.56
CA GLN A 35 -7.19 -0.09 9.98
C GLN A 35 -6.55 -0.87 11.13
N TYR A 36 -5.26 -1.19 11.01
CA TYR A 36 -4.53 -1.87 12.07
C TYR A 36 -4.55 -1.05 13.37
N ARG A 37 -4.26 0.25 13.31
CA ARG A 37 -4.28 1.15 14.47
C ARG A 37 -5.66 1.30 15.11
N GLN A 38 -6.74 1.25 14.33
CA GLN A 38 -8.11 1.29 14.82
C GLN A 38 -8.50 -0.01 15.53
N SER A 39 -8.10 -1.17 14.99
CA SER A 39 -8.36 -2.48 15.60
C SER A 39 -7.53 -2.78 16.86
N ALA A 40 -6.40 -2.10 17.02
CA ALA A 40 -5.50 -2.24 18.17
C ALA A 40 -5.87 -1.33 19.37
N LYS A 41 -6.89 -0.48 19.22
CA LYS A 41 -7.55 0.25 20.30
C LYS A 41 -8.68 -0.57 20.90
#